data_AF-A0A382UCP7-F1
#
_entry.id   AF-A0A382UCP7-F1
#
_cell.length_a   1.000
_cell.length_b   1.000
_cell.length_c   1.000
_cell.angle_alpha   90.00
_cell.angle_beta   90.00
_cell.angle_gamma   90.00
#
_symmetry.space_group_name_H-M   'P 1'
#
loop_
_entity.id
_entity.type
_entity.pdbx_description
1 polymer ?
#
loop_
_entity_poly.entity_id
_entity_poly.type
_entity_poly.pdbx_seq_one_letter_code
_entity_poly.pdbx_strand_id
1 'polypeptide(L)'
;SKDYITPIYHGKKRFAKPILFYWQVAASYKIFGVNLFSARLVSAFFGALSIPLVYLIARRLFDNKTAMISALLLPGCYLHFQIARWAITDMALNFFVLLVFYFFIKGFQQKENRNTSYYLTYICMGLGFMIKGPPAIIIPAIVIGCYILILRKWKELTQLKLGIGVVILSVIILPRFITMLAMHGDEFKNHILGAELRDRIIHDTPFSLYYFGVIIRYYLPWSFFLIAALVTKFGSIAKISSSEPLNDKYFSYLLTKLSIWYSKVIDKNNQAFLFSSLWIILPLILFTLFRIEH
;
A
#
# COMPACT_ATOMS: atom_id res chain seq x y z
N SER A 1 26.24 -20.44 -2.46
CA SER A 1 27.09 -19.37 -1.92
C SER A 1 26.65 -19.08 -0.48
N LYS A 2 27.60 -18.83 0.44
CA LYS A 2 27.32 -18.33 1.81
C LYS A 2 27.24 -16.78 1.86
N ASP A 3 27.33 -16.12 0.70
CA ASP A 3 27.13 -14.68 0.59
C ASP A 3 25.64 -14.34 0.73
N TYR A 4 25.28 -13.74 1.86
CA TYR A 4 23.95 -13.23 2.13
C TYR A 4 23.80 -11.76 1.77
N ILE A 5 24.81 -11.09 1.19
CA ILE A 5 24.82 -9.66 0.90
C ILE A 5 24.58 -9.41 -0.59
N THR A 6 25.10 -10.26 -1.48
CA THR A 6 24.92 -10.12 -2.93
C THR A 6 24.04 -11.25 -3.48
N PRO A 7 22.74 -11.01 -3.76
CA PRO A 7 21.90 -12.04 -4.37
C PRO A 7 22.35 -12.31 -5.81
N ILE A 8 22.46 -13.59 -6.17
CA ILE A 8 22.83 -14.07 -7.50
C ILE A 8 21.64 -14.88 -8.05
N TYR A 9 21.24 -14.58 -9.29
CA TYR A 9 20.20 -15.30 -10.00
C TYR A 9 20.74 -15.75 -11.36
N HIS A 10 20.74 -17.06 -11.60
CA HIS A 10 21.29 -17.67 -12.83
C HIS A 10 22.71 -17.17 -13.18
N GLY A 11 23.58 -17.08 -12.17
CA GLY A 11 24.97 -16.63 -12.34
C GLY A 11 25.15 -15.11 -12.48
N LYS A 12 24.07 -14.32 -12.54
CA LYS A 12 24.13 -12.85 -12.61
C LYS A 12 23.79 -12.20 -11.27
N LYS A 13 24.49 -11.11 -10.93
CA LYS A 13 24.19 -10.31 -9.73
C LYS A 13 22.81 -9.65 -9.89
N ARG A 14 21.98 -9.73 -8.85
CA ARG A 14 20.60 -9.19 -8.86
C ARG A 14 20.46 -7.98 -7.94
N PHE A 15 20.91 -6.83 -8.41
CA PHE A 15 20.93 -5.60 -7.60
C PHE A 15 19.56 -4.96 -7.37
N ALA A 16 18.61 -5.17 -8.29
CA ALA A 16 17.28 -4.56 -8.29
C ALA A 16 16.41 -4.88 -7.06
N LYS A 17 16.66 -5.98 -6.34
CA LYS A 17 15.76 -6.44 -5.26
C LYS A 17 16.41 -6.30 -3.88
N PRO A 18 15.75 -5.57 -2.95
CA PRO A 18 16.16 -5.47 -1.57
C PRO A 18 16.23 -6.85 -0.87
N ILE A 19 17.07 -6.95 0.15
CA ILE A 19 17.61 -8.24 0.59
C ILE A 19 16.79 -8.94 1.67
N LEU A 20 15.89 -8.23 2.34
CA LEU A 20 15.22 -8.73 3.54
C LEU A 20 14.36 -9.97 3.24
N PHE A 21 13.70 -9.99 2.08
CA PHE A 21 12.92 -11.17 1.68
C PHE A 21 13.82 -12.39 1.41
N TYR A 22 14.99 -12.18 0.78
CA TYR A 22 15.96 -13.26 0.59
C TYR A 22 16.47 -13.81 1.91
N TRP A 23 16.72 -12.95 2.91
CA TRP A 23 17.08 -13.38 4.26
C TRP A 23 15.99 -14.20 4.94
N GLN A 24 14.72 -13.80 4.80
CA GLN A 24 13.58 -14.55 5.33
C GLN A 24 13.46 -15.93 4.67
N VAL A 25 13.62 -16.01 3.35
CA VAL A 25 13.59 -17.29 2.62
C VAL A 25 14.79 -18.15 2.99
N ALA A 26 15.98 -17.56 3.12
CA ALA A 26 17.18 -18.28 3.54
C ALA A 26 17.06 -18.82 4.97
N ALA A 27 16.45 -18.06 5.89
CA ALA A 27 16.16 -18.53 7.24
C ALA A 27 15.17 -19.72 7.21
N SER A 28 14.12 -19.64 6.38
CA SER A 28 13.19 -20.75 6.15
C SER A 28 13.91 -22.00 5.64
N TYR A 29 14.80 -21.87 4.66
CA TYR A 29 15.62 -22.98 4.17
C TYR A 29 16.56 -23.57 5.22
N LYS A 30 17.10 -22.74 6.12
CA LYS A 30 17.97 -23.22 7.19
C LYS A 30 17.22 -24.07 8.21
N ILE A 31 15.94 -23.78 8.46
CA ILE A 31 15.11 -24.48 9.45
C ILE A 31 14.44 -25.72 8.85
N PHE A 32 13.88 -25.61 7.64
CA PHE A 32 13.01 -26.63 7.04
C PHE A 32 13.62 -27.35 5.83
N GLY A 33 14.88 -27.03 5.50
CA GLY A 33 15.55 -27.55 4.31
C GLY A 33 15.13 -26.88 3.00
N VAL A 34 15.86 -27.16 1.93
CA VAL A 34 15.61 -26.58 0.60
C VAL A 34 14.54 -27.40 -0.13
N ASN A 35 13.33 -26.86 -0.20
CA ASN A 35 12.21 -27.44 -0.94
C ASN A 35 11.17 -26.35 -1.26
N LEU A 36 10.14 -26.70 -2.05
CA LEU A 36 9.09 -25.75 -2.45
C LEU A 36 8.27 -25.24 -1.26
N PHE A 37 8.08 -26.06 -0.22
CA PHE A 37 7.35 -25.67 0.97
C PHE A 37 8.07 -24.54 1.70
N SER A 38 9.36 -24.72 2.01
CA SER A 38 10.18 -23.71 2.69
C SER A 38 10.29 -22.42 1.89
N ALA A 39 10.33 -22.49 0.54
CA ALA A 39 10.37 -21.33 -0.33
C ALA A 39 9.08 -20.48 -0.25
N ARG A 40 7.93 -21.16 -0.18
CA ARG A 40 6.60 -20.53 -0.14
C ARG A 40 6.17 -20.13 1.26
N LEU A 41 6.79 -20.71 2.29
CA LEU A 41 6.43 -20.51 3.69
C LEU A 41 6.45 -19.03 4.10
N VAL A 42 7.43 -18.25 3.61
CA VAL A 42 7.54 -16.82 3.93
C VAL A 42 6.33 -16.04 3.42
N SER A 43 5.94 -16.25 2.17
CA SER A 43 4.78 -15.58 1.57
C SER A 43 3.48 -16.05 2.24
N ALA A 44 3.35 -17.33 2.55
CA ALA A 44 2.20 -17.89 3.27
C ALA A 44 2.09 -17.31 4.69
N PHE A 45 3.22 -17.17 5.39
CA PHE A 45 3.29 -16.61 6.74
C PHE A 45 2.81 -15.15 6.77
N PHE A 46 3.34 -14.28 5.89
CA PHE A 46 2.88 -12.88 5.83
C PHE A 46 1.45 -12.76 5.30
N GLY A 47 1.03 -13.63 4.38
CA GLY A 47 -0.35 -13.70 3.92
C GLY A 47 -1.33 -14.07 5.04
N ALA A 48 -0.93 -15.00 5.92
CA ALA A 48 -1.70 -15.38 7.10
C ALA A 48 -1.72 -14.27 8.16
N LEU A 49 -0.58 -13.63 8.45
CA LEU A 49 -0.50 -12.51 9.39
C LEU A 49 -1.28 -11.27 8.94
N SER A 50 -1.50 -11.12 7.63
CA SER A 50 -2.33 -10.04 7.09
C SER A 50 -3.80 -10.18 7.51
N ILE A 51 -4.30 -11.39 7.79
CA ILE A 51 -5.69 -11.65 8.18
C ILE A 51 -6.05 -10.98 9.53
N PRO A 52 -5.39 -11.29 10.66
CA PRO A 52 -5.66 -10.61 11.93
C PRO A 52 -5.33 -9.12 11.87
N LEU A 53 -4.37 -8.71 11.03
CA LEU A 53 -4.06 -7.30 10.87
C LEU A 53 -5.19 -6.52 10.19
N VAL A 54 -5.83 -7.09 9.17
CA VAL A 54 -7.03 -6.52 8.54
C VAL A 54 -8.17 -6.41 9.56
N TYR A 55 -8.37 -7.43 10.41
CA TYR A 55 -9.32 -7.35 11.53
C TYR A 55 -9.03 -6.14 12.43
N LEU A 56 -7.76 -5.97 12.85
CA LEU A 56 -7.36 -4.88 13.75
C LEU A 56 -7.53 -3.49 13.13
N ILE A 57 -7.25 -3.34 11.83
CA ILE A 57 -7.45 -2.08 11.10
C ILE A 57 -8.96 -1.81 10.98
N ALA A 58 -9.72 -2.79 10.52
CA ALA A 58 -11.16 -2.65 10.32
C ALA A 58 -11.90 -2.37 11.64
N ARG A 59 -11.47 -2.97 12.76
CA ARG A 59 -12.02 -2.68 14.10
C ARG A 59 -11.77 -1.25 14.57
N ARG A 60 -10.69 -0.61 14.11
CA ARG A 60 -10.39 0.79 14.42
C ARG A 60 -11.13 1.78 13.52
N LEU A 61 -11.41 1.38 12.28
CA LEU A 61 -12.07 2.24 11.30
C LEU A 61 -13.60 2.09 11.36
N PHE A 62 -14.09 0.87 11.54
CA PHE A 62 -15.51 0.51 11.52
C PHE A 62 -15.90 -0.17 12.86
N ASP A 63 -16.89 -1.06 12.83
CA ASP A 63 -17.36 -1.84 13.97
C ASP A 63 -16.78 -3.27 14.01
N ASN A 64 -17.00 -3.97 15.12
CA ASN A 64 -16.51 -5.33 15.33
C ASN A 64 -17.04 -6.35 14.31
N LYS A 65 -18.29 -6.22 13.84
CA LYS A 65 -18.90 -7.14 12.90
C LYS A 65 -18.27 -6.95 11.52
N THR A 66 -18.13 -5.70 11.09
CA THR A 66 -17.42 -5.36 9.84
C THR A 66 -15.98 -5.89 9.89
N ALA A 67 -15.28 -5.72 11.02
CA ALA A 67 -13.92 -6.22 11.18
C ALA A 67 -13.81 -7.74 11.05
N MET A 68 -14.71 -8.49 11.69
CA MET A 68 -14.74 -9.95 11.61
C MET A 68 -15.01 -10.41 10.17
N ILE A 69 -16.01 -9.82 9.52
CA ILE A 69 -16.35 -10.14 8.13
C ILE A 69 -15.14 -9.86 7.23
N SER A 70 -14.55 -8.67 7.27
CA SER A 70 -13.39 -8.31 6.43
C SER A 70 -12.22 -9.29 6.59
N ALA A 71 -11.94 -9.75 7.81
CA ALA A 71 -10.87 -10.71 8.06
C ALA A 71 -11.17 -12.09 7.47
N LEU A 72 -12.43 -12.56 7.54
CA LEU A 72 -12.86 -13.82 6.94
C LEU A 72 -12.94 -13.77 5.41
N LEU A 73 -13.23 -12.59 4.84
CA LEU A 73 -13.28 -12.39 3.40
C LEU A 73 -11.90 -12.40 2.73
N LEU A 74 -10.87 -11.91 3.42
CA LEU A 74 -9.51 -11.80 2.87
C LEU A 74 -8.96 -13.15 2.33
N PRO A 75 -8.96 -14.27 3.08
CA PRO A 75 -8.49 -15.55 2.55
C PRO A 75 -9.39 -16.11 1.45
N GLY A 76 -10.67 -15.70 1.38
CA GLY A 76 -11.60 -16.06 0.30
C GLY A 76 -11.36 -15.27 -0.99
N CYS A 77 -10.52 -14.24 -0.98
CA CYS A 77 -10.16 -13.51 -2.18
C CYS A 77 -9.13 -14.31 -2.99
N TYR A 78 -9.47 -14.69 -4.22
CA TYR A 78 -8.64 -15.56 -5.06
C TYR A 78 -7.20 -15.06 -5.21
N LEU A 79 -7.01 -13.74 -5.44
CA LEU A 79 -5.68 -13.15 -5.56
C LEU A 79 -4.84 -13.30 -4.28
N HIS A 80 -5.45 -13.05 -3.12
CA HIS A 80 -4.76 -13.16 -1.83
C HIS A 80 -4.33 -14.61 -1.59
N PHE A 81 -5.26 -15.54 -1.79
CA PHE A 81 -4.99 -16.97 -1.65
C PHE A 81 -3.89 -17.46 -2.61
N GLN A 82 -3.94 -17.03 -3.87
CA GLN A 82 -2.97 -17.43 -4.89
C GLN A 82 -1.56 -16.90 -4.60
N ILE A 83 -1.44 -15.59 -4.37
CA ILE A 83 -0.14 -14.94 -4.11
C ILE A 83 0.47 -15.44 -2.78
N ALA A 84 -0.35 -15.77 -1.77
CA ALA A 84 0.12 -16.36 -0.51
C ALA A 84 0.78 -17.74 -0.70
N ARG A 85 0.44 -18.46 -1.77
CA ARG A 85 1.04 -19.78 -2.09
C ARG A 85 2.21 -19.68 -3.05
N TRP A 86 2.51 -18.50 -3.58
CA TRP A 86 3.65 -18.29 -4.46
C TRP A 86 4.82 -17.74 -3.65
N ALA A 87 6.05 -18.12 -4.03
CA ALA A 87 7.27 -17.65 -3.37
C ALA A 87 7.65 -16.26 -3.89
N ILE A 88 6.81 -15.26 -3.60
CA ILE A 88 6.93 -13.89 -4.09
C ILE A 88 6.86 -12.87 -2.96
N THR A 89 7.49 -11.71 -3.20
CA THR A 89 7.69 -10.62 -2.23
C THR A 89 6.40 -9.89 -1.85
N ASP A 90 5.36 -10.00 -2.67
CA ASP A 90 4.15 -9.17 -2.63
C ASP A 90 3.37 -9.32 -1.32
N MET A 91 3.30 -10.53 -0.76
CA MET A 91 2.61 -10.78 0.51
C MET A 91 3.31 -10.13 1.70
N ALA A 92 4.65 -10.21 1.73
CA ALA A 92 5.44 -9.55 2.74
C ALA A 92 5.30 -8.03 2.63
N LEU A 93 5.39 -7.48 1.41
CA LEU A 93 5.14 -6.05 1.17
C LEU A 93 3.75 -5.63 1.66
N ASN A 94 2.69 -6.36 1.27
CA ASN A 94 1.32 -6.05 1.65
C ASN A 94 1.16 -6.01 3.18
N PHE A 95 1.72 -6.98 3.89
CA PHE A 95 1.71 -7.00 5.35
C PHE A 95 2.35 -5.75 5.97
N PHE A 96 3.53 -5.34 5.51
CA PHE A 96 4.19 -4.14 6.02
C PHE A 96 3.43 -2.85 5.68
N VAL A 97 2.80 -2.77 4.51
CA VAL A 97 1.93 -1.63 4.15
C VAL A 97 0.68 -1.59 5.04
N LEU A 98 0.07 -2.73 5.34
CA LEU A 98 -1.04 -2.79 6.31
C LEU A 98 -0.58 -2.35 7.70
N LEU A 99 0.62 -2.73 8.15
CA LEU A 99 1.17 -2.26 9.43
C LEU A 99 1.37 -0.74 9.45
N VAL A 100 1.87 -0.18 8.34
CA VAL A 100 2.00 1.27 8.16
C VAL A 100 0.66 1.96 8.39
N PHE A 101 -0.41 1.47 7.77
CA PHE A 101 -1.75 2.02 7.96
C PHE A 101 -2.28 1.80 9.37
N TYR A 102 -2.09 0.60 9.95
CA TYR A 102 -2.51 0.31 11.31
C TYR A 102 -1.91 1.30 12.31
N PHE A 103 -0.59 1.49 12.26
CA PHE A 103 0.10 2.40 13.17
C PHE A 103 -0.22 3.86 12.88
N PHE A 104 -0.37 4.25 11.62
CA PHE A 104 -0.80 5.60 11.27
C PHE A 104 -2.20 5.90 11.84
N ILE A 105 -3.17 5.02 11.61
CA ILE A 105 -4.55 5.15 12.12
C ILE A 105 -4.53 5.20 13.65
N LYS A 106 -3.76 4.32 14.29
CA LYS A 106 -3.61 4.30 15.75
C LYS A 106 -3.09 5.64 16.28
N GLY A 107 -2.03 6.20 15.70
CA GLY A 107 -1.47 7.50 16.11
C GLY A 107 -2.36 8.69 15.79
N PHE A 108 -3.11 8.62 14.69
CA PHE A 108 -4.09 9.63 14.31
C PHE A 108 -5.29 9.68 15.26
N GLN A 109 -5.77 8.53 15.74
CA GLN A 109 -6.92 8.42 16.65
C GLN A 109 -6.55 8.59 18.13
N GLN A 110 -5.40 8.07 18.59
CA GLN A 110 -5.02 8.01 20.01
C GLN A 110 -3.85 8.97 20.30
N LYS A 111 -4.06 9.92 21.23
CA LYS A 111 -3.04 10.93 21.57
C LYS A 111 -1.92 10.39 22.48
N GLU A 112 -2.24 9.52 23.44
CA GLU A 112 -1.31 9.07 24.49
C GLU A 112 -0.06 8.36 23.95
N ASN A 113 -0.20 7.58 22.87
CA ASN A 113 0.90 6.81 22.26
C ASN A 113 1.15 7.17 20.79
N ARG A 114 0.88 8.44 20.45
CA ARG A 114 0.96 8.94 19.07
C ARG A 114 2.37 8.82 18.48
N ASN A 115 3.38 9.31 19.20
CA ASN A 115 4.77 9.34 18.72
C ASN A 115 5.27 7.93 18.40
N THR A 116 5.10 6.99 19.33
CA THR A 116 5.46 5.58 19.16
C THR A 116 4.79 4.98 17.93
N SER A 117 3.51 5.29 17.72
CA SER A 117 2.78 4.80 16.54
C SER A 117 3.38 5.35 15.24
N TYR A 118 3.70 6.64 15.17
CA TYR A 118 4.35 7.20 13.97
C TYR A 118 5.78 6.69 13.75
N TYR A 119 6.55 6.47 14.81
CA TYR A 119 7.87 5.83 14.67
C TYR A 119 7.75 4.41 14.11
N LEU A 120 6.78 3.64 14.59
CA LEU A 120 6.49 2.31 14.04
C LEU A 120 6.01 2.37 12.59
N THR A 121 5.22 3.39 12.21
CA THR A 121 4.89 3.64 10.80
C THR A 121 6.15 3.77 9.94
N TYR A 122 7.13 4.58 10.34
CA TYR A 122 8.37 4.76 9.57
C TYR A 122 9.25 3.50 9.55
N ILE A 123 9.31 2.76 10.66
CA ILE A 123 10.03 1.49 10.72
C ILE A 123 9.40 0.49 9.73
N CYS A 124 8.07 0.35 9.73
CA CYS A 124 7.38 -0.55 8.80
C CYS A 124 7.55 -0.12 7.34
N MET A 125 7.54 1.18 7.04
CA MET A 125 7.87 1.71 5.70
C MET A 125 9.29 1.30 5.27
N GLY A 126 10.27 1.45 6.15
CA GLY A 126 11.66 1.06 5.88
C GLY A 126 11.83 -0.44 5.69
N LEU A 127 11.19 -1.27 6.52
CA LEU A 127 11.21 -2.73 6.36
C LEU A 127 10.52 -3.19 5.08
N GLY A 128 9.39 -2.58 4.72
CA GLY A 128 8.73 -2.83 3.43
C GLY A 128 9.61 -2.41 2.25
N PHE A 129 10.33 -1.30 2.37
CA PHE A 129 11.30 -0.88 1.36
C PHE A 129 12.40 -1.94 1.22
N MET A 130 12.88 -2.48 2.33
CA MET A 130 13.88 -3.55 2.34
C MET A 130 13.39 -4.90 1.79
N ILE A 131 12.10 -5.04 1.45
CA ILE A 131 11.51 -6.22 0.79
C ILE A 131 11.35 -6.04 -0.72
N LYS A 132 10.67 -4.97 -1.15
CA LYS A 132 10.33 -4.76 -2.59
C LYS A 132 10.79 -3.40 -3.14
N GLY A 133 11.20 -2.48 -2.28
CA GLY A 133 11.74 -1.17 -2.67
C GLY A 133 10.73 -0.02 -2.57
N PRO A 134 10.82 1.01 -3.44
CA PRO A 134 10.10 2.27 -3.32
C PRO A 134 8.57 2.20 -3.11
N PRO A 135 7.82 1.24 -3.70
CA PRO A 135 6.37 1.18 -3.53
C PRO A 135 5.92 1.07 -2.06
N ALA A 136 6.76 0.51 -1.18
CA ALA A 136 6.46 0.39 0.25
C ALA A 136 6.36 1.74 0.99
N ILE A 137 6.96 2.79 0.43
CA ILE A 137 6.96 4.15 0.99
C ILE A 137 6.00 5.03 0.20
N ILE A 138 6.13 5.03 -1.14
CA ILE A 138 5.39 5.94 -2.03
C ILE A 138 3.88 5.75 -1.86
N ILE A 139 3.41 4.51 -1.91
CA ILE A 139 1.98 4.22 -1.88
C ILE A 139 1.35 4.68 -0.55
N PRO A 140 1.83 4.23 0.63
CA PRO A 140 1.22 4.68 1.88
C PRO A 140 1.42 6.17 2.14
N ALA A 141 2.54 6.77 1.71
CA ALA A 141 2.77 8.21 1.87
C ALA A 141 1.75 9.05 1.07
N ILE A 142 1.46 8.67 -0.17
CA ILE A 142 0.44 9.33 -1.00
C ILE A 142 -0.95 9.17 -0.37
N VAL A 143 -1.31 7.96 0.09
CA VAL A 143 -2.60 7.70 0.73
C VAL A 143 -2.78 8.51 2.01
N ILE A 144 -1.78 8.50 2.89
CA ILE A 144 -1.78 9.28 4.15
C ILE A 144 -1.80 10.78 3.87
N GLY A 145 -0.98 11.25 2.92
CA GLY A 145 -0.89 12.66 2.54
C GLY A 145 -2.21 13.19 1.98
N CYS A 146 -2.81 12.48 1.02
CA CYS A 146 -4.12 12.81 0.47
C CYS A 146 -5.21 12.76 1.55
N TYR A 147 -5.16 11.80 2.46
CA TYR A 147 -6.12 11.70 3.56
C TYR A 147 -6.06 12.92 4.50
N ILE A 148 -4.85 13.34 4.90
CA ILE A 148 -4.65 14.54 5.74
C ILE A 148 -5.07 15.82 4.99
N LEU A 149 -4.73 15.91 3.70
CA LEU A 149 -5.06 17.02 2.82
C LEU A 149 -6.59 17.21 2.70
N ILE A 150 -7.32 16.13 2.39
CA ILE A 150 -8.78 16.16 2.25
C ILE A 150 -9.45 16.53 3.58
N LEU A 151 -8.96 15.98 4.71
CA LEU A 151 -9.47 16.34 6.03
C LEU A 151 -9.01 17.72 6.52
N ARG A 152 -8.14 18.41 5.77
CA ARG A 152 -7.53 19.71 6.12
C ARG A 152 -6.90 19.72 7.51
N LYS A 153 -6.39 18.58 7.98
CA LYS A 153 -5.78 18.45 9.31
C LYS A 153 -4.28 18.73 9.26
N TRP A 154 -3.90 19.93 8.83
CA TRP A 154 -2.50 20.32 8.63
C TRP A 154 -1.62 20.19 9.88
N LYS A 155 -2.19 20.34 11.08
CA LYS A 155 -1.50 20.09 12.36
C LYS A 155 -0.99 18.66 12.49
N GLU A 156 -1.59 17.70 11.80
CA GLU A 156 -1.12 16.31 11.83
C GLU A 156 0.18 16.16 11.03
N LEU A 157 0.46 16.98 10.02
CA LEU A 157 1.74 16.93 9.30
C LEU A 157 2.93 17.28 10.19
N THR A 158 2.79 18.25 11.08
CA THR A 158 3.84 18.59 12.05
C THR A 158 3.97 17.51 13.12
N GLN A 159 2.87 16.87 13.49
CA GLN A 159 2.84 15.79 14.49
C GLN A 159 3.37 14.46 13.97
N LEU A 160 3.34 14.23 12.66
CA LEU A 160 4.00 13.08 12.03
C LEU A 160 5.51 13.12 12.25
N LYS A 161 6.11 14.29 12.53
CA LYS A 161 7.56 14.46 12.74
C LYS A 161 8.36 13.90 11.55
N LEU A 162 8.03 14.37 10.35
CA LEU A 162 8.63 13.91 9.09
C LEU A 162 10.16 13.87 9.12
N GLY A 163 10.82 14.83 9.77
CA GLY A 163 12.28 14.83 9.94
C GLY A 163 12.81 13.59 10.67
N ILE A 164 12.15 13.14 11.74
CA ILE A 164 12.50 11.89 12.43
C ILE A 164 12.19 10.69 11.53
N GLY A 165 11.09 10.74 10.78
CA GLY A 165 10.76 9.70 9.81
C GLY A 165 11.85 9.50 8.75
N VAL A 166 12.40 10.58 8.21
CA VAL A 166 13.53 10.55 7.27
C VAL A 166 14.76 9.93 7.93
N VAL A 167 15.06 10.28 9.18
CA VAL A 167 16.19 9.67 9.91
C VAL A 167 15.99 8.17 10.10
N ILE A 168 14.80 7.72 10.53
CA ILE A 168 14.49 6.29 10.72
C ILE A 168 14.63 5.52 9.40
N LEU A 169 14.04 6.06 8.32
CA LEU A 169 14.13 5.45 6.99
C LEU A 169 15.58 5.38 6.51
N SER A 170 16.35 6.45 6.72
CA SER A 170 17.77 6.51 6.36
C SER A 170 18.58 5.45 7.10
N VAL A 171 18.37 5.31 8.41
CA VAL A 171 19.06 4.30 9.23
C VAL A 171 18.76 2.87 8.78
N ILE A 172 17.53 2.59 8.33
CA ILE A 172 17.14 1.25 7.87
C ILE A 172 17.65 0.98 6.45
N ILE A 173 17.54 1.97 5.55
CA ILE A 173 17.74 1.80 4.11
C ILE A 173 19.22 2.02 3.73
N LEU A 174 19.84 3.11 4.18
CA LEU A 174 21.18 3.52 3.71
C LEU A 174 22.28 2.49 3.95
N PRO A 175 22.35 1.76 5.09
CA PRO A 175 23.42 0.78 5.30
C PRO A 175 23.50 -0.25 4.17
N ARG A 176 22.35 -0.65 3.62
CA ARG A 176 22.29 -1.58 2.50
C ARG A 176 22.85 -1.00 1.21
N PHE A 177 22.56 0.26 0.92
CA PHE A 177 23.06 0.93 -0.29
C PHE A 177 24.54 1.23 -0.17
N ILE A 178 25.00 1.69 1.00
CA ILE A 178 26.42 1.95 1.28
C ILE A 178 27.23 0.66 1.13
N THR A 179 26.78 -0.45 1.71
CA THR A 179 27.48 -1.74 1.57
C THR A 179 27.54 -2.21 0.12
N MET A 180 26.48 -2.03 -0.66
CA MET A 180 26.51 -2.40 -2.10
C MET A 180 27.41 -1.50 -2.93
N LEU A 181 27.41 -0.20 -2.67
CA LEU A 181 28.32 0.74 -3.32
C LEU A 181 29.78 0.43 -2.97
N ALA A 182 30.06 0.11 -1.71
CA ALA A 182 31.41 -0.26 -1.29
C ALA A 182 31.90 -1.57 -1.92
N MET A 183 31.02 -2.56 -2.11
CA MET A 183 31.39 -3.87 -2.66
C MET A 183 31.44 -3.91 -4.19
N HIS A 184 30.53 -3.20 -4.87
CA HIS A 184 30.34 -3.33 -6.33
C HIS A 184 30.56 -2.02 -7.10
N GLY A 185 30.82 -0.91 -6.42
CA GLY A 185 31.20 0.37 -7.02
C GLY A 185 30.23 0.85 -8.11
N ASP A 186 30.80 1.18 -9.27
CA ASP A 186 30.07 1.74 -10.41
C ASP A 186 29.04 0.77 -11.02
N GLU A 187 29.22 -0.54 -10.88
CA GLU A 187 28.28 -1.54 -11.41
C GLU A 187 26.89 -1.39 -10.75
N PHE A 188 26.88 -1.18 -9.42
CA PHE A 188 25.65 -0.95 -8.65
C PHE A 188 25.07 0.44 -8.90
N LYS A 189 25.92 1.47 -8.99
CA LYS A 189 25.50 2.85 -9.28
C LYS A 189 24.82 2.95 -10.64
N ASN A 190 25.41 2.38 -11.68
CA ASN A 190 24.86 2.39 -13.03
C ASN A 190 23.55 1.60 -13.11
N HIS A 191 23.43 0.51 -12.34
CA HIS A 191 22.18 -0.24 -12.25
C HIS A 191 21.05 0.57 -11.59
N ILE A 192 21.33 1.29 -10.50
CA ILE A 192 20.33 2.14 -9.86
C ILE A 192 19.91 3.28 -10.80
N LEU A 193 20.88 4.01 -11.35
CA LEU A 193 20.60 5.19 -12.18
C LEU A 193 19.92 4.84 -13.50
N GLY A 194 20.36 3.75 -14.15
CA GLY A 194 19.78 3.26 -15.40
C GLY A 194 18.50 2.46 -15.15
N ALA A 195 18.64 1.23 -14.66
CA ALA A 195 17.55 0.26 -14.64
C ALA A 195 16.44 0.57 -13.62
N GLU A 196 16.76 1.19 -12.49
CA GLU A 196 15.76 1.45 -11.43
C GLU A 196 15.16 2.86 -11.49
N LEU A 197 15.92 3.88 -11.90
CA LEU A 197 15.42 5.26 -12.01
C LEU A 197 15.00 5.62 -13.44
N ARG A 198 15.91 5.49 -14.41
CA ARG A 198 15.64 5.94 -15.78
C ARG A 198 14.60 5.04 -16.46
N ASP A 199 14.83 3.74 -16.47
CA ASP A 199 13.98 2.81 -17.22
C ASP A 199 12.56 2.82 -16.63
N ARG A 200 12.42 2.79 -15.29
CA ARG A 200 11.10 2.82 -14.62
C ARG A 200 10.28 4.09 -14.85
N ILE A 201 10.93 5.22 -15.12
CA ILE A 201 10.26 6.52 -15.37
C ILE A 201 10.00 6.70 -16.87
N ILE A 202 10.93 6.26 -17.72
CA ILE A 202 10.87 6.40 -19.17
C ILE A 202 10.48 5.03 -19.74
N HIS A 203 9.19 4.73 -19.68
CA HIS A 203 8.60 3.57 -20.34
C HIS A 203 7.55 4.02 -21.36
N ASP A 204 7.62 3.46 -22.58
CA ASP A 204 6.66 3.68 -23.68
C ASP A 204 5.37 2.85 -23.51
N THR A 205 4.97 2.55 -22.28
CA THR A 205 3.77 1.75 -22.04
C THR A 205 2.53 2.63 -22.19
N PRO A 206 1.60 2.33 -23.12
CA PRO A 206 0.41 3.13 -23.32
C PRO A 206 -0.52 3.05 -22.10
N PHE A 207 -1.30 4.11 -21.90
CA PHE A 207 -2.37 4.13 -20.91
C PHE A 207 -3.25 2.88 -21.01
N SER A 208 -3.50 2.22 -19.88
CA SER A 208 -4.28 0.98 -19.84
C SER A 208 -5.09 0.86 -18.56
N LEU A 209 -6.37 0.49 -18.70
CA LEU A 209 -7.27 0.17 -17.60
C LEU A 209 -7.10 -1.26 -17.07
N TYR A 210 -5.96 -1.91 -17.37
CA TYR A 210 -5.66 -3.30 -16.99
C TYR A 210 -5.91 -3.59 -15.50
N TYR A 211 -5.37 -2.75 -14.60
CA TYR A 211 -5.51 -2.96 -13.15
C TYR A 211 -6.95 -2.84 -12.65
N PHE A 212 -7.79 -2.06 -13.33
CA PHE A 212 -9.22 -1.97 -13.01
C PHE A 212 -9.92 -3.31 -13.27
N GLY A 213 -9.65 -3.92 -14.44
CA GLY A 213 -10.15 -5.25 -14.78
C GLY A 213 -9.63 -6.34 -13.84
N VAL A 214 -8.36 -6.26 -13.43
CA VAL A 214 -7.76 -7.18 -12.45
C VAL A 214 -8.49 -7.09 -11.10
N ILE A 215 -8.71 -5.90 -10.56
CA ILE A 215 -9.41 -5.77 -9.27
C ILE A 215 -10.83 -6.33 -9.36
N ILE A 216 -11.58 -6.01 -10.42
CA ILE A 216 -12.95 -6.52 -10.55
C ILE A 216 -12.95 -8.05 -10.62
N ARG A 217 -12.12 -8.64 -11.50
CA ARG A 217 -12.09 -10.07 -11.78
C ARG A 217 -11.57 -10.89 -10.61
N TYR A 218 -10.44 -10.49 -10.01
CA TYR A 218 -9.75 -11.30 -9.02
C TYR A 218 -10.32 -11.16 -7.59
N TYR A 219 -11.20 -10.17 -7.38
CA TYR A 219 -11.96 -10.00 -6.14
C TYR A 219 -13.44 -10.40 -6.30
N LEU A 220 -13.83 -11.10 -7.37
CA LEU A 220 -15.17 -11.69 -7.44
C LEU A 220 -15.39 -12.69 -6.29
N PRO A 221 -16.61 -12.74 -5.69
CA PRO A 221 -17.78 -11.89 -5.97
C PRO A 221 -17.79 -10.54 -5.21
N TRP A 222 -16.81 -10.30 -4.35
CA TRP A 222 -16.72 -9.14 -3.44
C TRP A 222 -16.69 -7.78 -4.15
N SER A 223 -16.19 -7.72 -5.38
CA SER A 223 -16.20 -6.51 -6.21
C SER A 223 -17.63 -5.98 -6.49
N PHE A 224 -18.65 -6.86 -6.60
CA PHE A 224 -20.04 -6.43 -6.73
C PHE A 224 -20.56 -5.72 -5.47
N PHE A 225 -20.21 -6.25 -4.29
CA PHE A 225 -20.59 -5.65 -3.02
C PHE A 225 -19.92 -4.28 -2.81
N LEU A 226 -18.69 -4.10 -3.29
CA LEU A 226 -18.00 -2.80 -3.26
C LEU A 226 -18.75 -1.76 -4.10
N ILE A 227 -19.16 -2.11 -5.32
CA ILE A 227 -19.95 -1.23 -6.20
C ILE A 227 -21.29 -0.89 -5.54
N ALA A 228 -22.00 -1.89 -5.00
CA ALA A 228 -23.26 -1.68 -4.29
C ALA A 228 -23.10 -0.76 -3.06
N ALA A 229 -22.01 -0.90 -2.30
CA ALA A 229 -21.69 -0.04 -1.16
C ALA A 229 -21.43 1.41 -1.58
N LEU A 230 -20.72 1.62 -2.69
CA LEU A 230 -20.50 2.96 -3.25
C LEU A 230 -21.82 3.60 -3.71
N VAL A 231 -22.67 2.84 -4.41
CA VAL A 231 -23.97 3.31 -4.91
C VAL A 231 -24.93 3.62 -3.77
N THR A 232 -25.01 2.80 -2.72
CA THR A 232 -25.88 3.08 -1.57
C THR A 232 -25.42 4.30 -0.77
N LYS A 233 -24.11 4.48 -0.62
CA LYS A 233 -23.55 5.58 0.18
C LYS A 233 -23.55 6.93 -0.55
N PHE A 234 -23.30 6.93 -1.86
CA PHE A 234 -23.23 8.15 -2.68
C PHE A 234 -24.35 8.33 -3.70
N GLY A 235 -25.06 7.27 -4.09
CA GLY A 235 -26.15 7.33 -5.09
C GLY A 235 -27.38 8.10 -4.61
N SER A 236 -27.59 8.27 -3.30
CA SER A 236 -28.64 9.17 -2.78
C SER A 236 -28.44 10.64 -3.18
N ILE A 237 -27.27 11.03 -3.67
CA ILE A 237 -26.95 12.40 -4.14
C ILE A 237 -27.54 12.65 -5.55
N ALA A 238 -28.01 11.61 -6.25
CA ALA A 238 -28.68 11.74 -7.54
C ALA A 238 -30.19 11.99 -7.45
N LYS A 239 -30.81 11.89 -6.26
CA LYS A 239 -32.28 11.90 -6.09
C LYS A 239 -32.89 13.26 -5.72
N ILE A 240 -32.23 14.37 -6.04
CA ILE A 240 -32.83 15.70 -5.92
C ILE A 240 -33.41 16.07 -7.29
N SER A 241 -34.74 16.07 -7.34
CA SER A 241 -35.60 16.46 -8.47
C SER A 241 -35.15 17.79 -9.07
N SER A 242 -34.85 17.78 -10.38
CA SER A 242 -34.61 18.97 -11.19
C SER A 242 -35.86 19.32 -11.97
N SER A 243 -36.51 20.42 -11.62
CA SER A 243 -37.49 21.10 -12.46
C SER A 243 -37.01 22.53 -12.72
N GLU A 244 -36.04 22.72 -13.62
CA GLU A 244 -35.83 23.98 -14.39
C GLU A 244 -34.61 23.91 -15.34
N PRO A 245 -34.59 24.67 -16.46
CA PRO A 245 -33.67 24.43 -17.59
C PRO A 245 -32.28 25.07 -17.46
N LEU A 246 -31.35 24.45 -18.21
CA LEU A 246 -29.91 24.73 -18.39
C LEU A 246 -29.71 26.09 -19.13
N ASN A 247 -28.78 26.98 -18.74
CA ASN A 247 -27.41 26.92 -19.27
C ASN A 247 -26.33 27.64 -18.45
N ASP A 248 -26.64 28.45 -17.42
CA ASP A 248 -25.61 29.07 -16.54
C ASP A 248 -25.63 28.52 -15.10
N LYS A 249 -26.79 28.04 -14.65
CA LYS A 249 -26.94 27.46 -13.31
C LYS A 249 -26.39 26.04 -13.20
N TYR A 250 -26.02 25.39 -14.30
CA TYR A 250 -25.54 24.00 -14.28
C TYR A 250 -24.16 23.89 -13.64
N PHE A 251 -23.26 24.84 -13.93
CA PHE A 251 -21.92 24.86 -13.32
C PHE A 251 -22.00 25.16 -11.81
N SER A 252 -22.80 26.16 -11.41
CA SER A 252 -23.06 26.44 -9.99
C SER A 252 -23.77 25.28 -9.29
N TYR A 253 -24.67 24.58 -9.97
CA TYR A 253 -25.34 23.39 -9.45
C TYR A 253 -24.36 22.23 -9.24
N LEU A 254 -23.49 21.96 -10.22
CA LEU A 254 -22.42 20.97 -10.10
C LEU A 254 -21.47 21.32 -8.95
N LEU A 255 -21.05 22.59 -8.83
CA LEU A 255 -20.21 23.05 -7.73
C LEU A 255 -20.90 22.88 -6.37
N THR A 256 -22.20 23.17 -6.29
CA THR A 256 -22.99 22.99 -5.06
C THR A 256 -23.10 21.50 -4.71
N LYS A 257 -23.35 20.64 -5.69
CA LYS A 257 -23.39 19.19 -5.53
C LYS A 257 -22.03 18.61 -5.11
N LEU A 258 -20.94 19.13 -5.68
CA LEU A 258 -19.57 18.79 -5.30
C LEU A 258 -19.24 19.27 -3.88
N SER A 259 -19.67 20.47 -3.50
CA SER A 259 -19.49 21.02 -2.15
C SER A 259 -20.24 20.19 -1.10
N ILE A 260 -21.51 19.85 -1.36
CA ILE A 260 -22.30 18.98 -0.49
C ILE A 260 -21.66 17.59 -0.39
N TRP A 261 -21.25 17.01 -1.52
CA TRP A 261 -20.55 15.73 -1.55
C TRP A 261 -19.26 15.78 -0.72
N TYR A 262 -18.43 16.81 -0.92
CA TYR A 262 -17.19 17.03 -0.18
C TYR A 262 -17.42 17.17 1.33
N SER A 263 -18.43 17.95 1.74
CA SER A 263 -18.80 18.12 3.16
C SER A 263 -19.22 16.78 3.80
N LYS A 264 -19.98 15.96 3.07
CA LYS A 264 -20.41 14.64 3.54
C LYS A 264 -19.23 13.66 3.61
N VAL A 265 -18.28 13.73 2.68
CA VAL A 265 -17.08 12.89 2.67
C VAL A 265 -16.16 13.16 3.86
N ILE A 266 -16.05 14.42 4.29
CA ILE A 266 -15.17 14.85 5.38
C ILE A 266 -15.79 14.64 6.76
N ASP A 267 -17.11 14.44 6.82
CA ASP A 267 -17.80 14.10 8.06
C ASP A 267 -17.07 12.97 8.81
N LYS A 268 -16.98 13.11 10.13
CA LYS A 268 -16.27 12.19 11.02
C LYS A 268 -16.78 10.76 10.86
N ASN A 269 -18.07 10.58 10.60
CA ASN A 269 -18.71 9.29 10.35
C ASN A 269 -18.23 8.62 9.05
N ASN A 270 -17.66 9.38 8.12
CA ASN A 270 -17.20 8.90 6.81
C ASN A 270 -15.68 8.80 6.69
N GLN A 271 -14.92 9.21 7.71
CA GLN A 271 -13.45 9.17 7.70
C GLN A 271 -12.88 7.76 7.42
N ALA A 272 -13.51 6.72 7.96
CA ALA A 272 -13.12 5.34 7.73
C ALA A 272 -13.32 4.92 6.27
N PHE A 273 -14.46 5.29 5.71
CA PHE A 273 -14.81 5.01 4.33
C PHE A 273 -13.90 5.78 3.37
N LEU A 274 -13.65 7.06 3.66
CA LEU A 274 -12.72 7.90 2.90
C LEU A 274 -11.32 7.26 2.85
N PHE A 275 -10.79 6.85 4.00
CA PHE A 275 -9.47 6.21 4.06
C PHE A 275 -9.41 4.95 3.18
N SER A 276 -10.42 4.07 3.30
CA SER A 276 -10.51 2.85 2.49
C SER A 276 -10.65 3.14 1.00
N SER A 277 -11.41 4.17 0.61
CA SER A 277 -11.53 4.57 -0.80
C SER A 277 -10.23 5.13 -1.36
N LEU A 278 -9.51 5.97 -0.60
CA LEU A 278 -8.21 6.49 -1.01
C LEU A 278 -7.17 5.38 -1.19
N TRP A 279 -7.18 4.37 -0.31
CA TRP A 279 -6.32 3.19 -0.46
C TRP A 279 -6.58 2.40 -1.74
N ILE A 280 -7.81 2.39 -2.28
CA ILE A 280 -8.09 1.69 -3.54
C ILE A 280 -7.79 2.58 -4.75
N ILE A 281 -8.26 3.84 -4.71
CA ILE A 281 -8.24 4.74 -5.86
C ILE A 281 -6.82 5.25 -6.16
N LEU A 282 -6.06 5.66 -5.14
CA LEU A 282 -4.75 6.28 -5.37
C LEU A 282 -3.73 5.30 -5.96
N PRO A 283 -3.59 4.06 -5.47
CA PRO A 283 -2.69 3.11 -6.10
C PRO A 283 -3.18 2.72 -7.50
N LEU A 284 -4.48 2.58 -7.71
CA LEU A 284 -5.03 2.35 -9.05
C LEU A 284 -4.62 3.45 -10.03
N ILE A 285 -4.83 4.71 -9.67
CA ILE A 285 -4.42 5.86 -10.49
C ILE A 285 -2.91 5.81 -10.75
N LEU A 286 -2.12 5.64 -9.70
CA LEU A 286 -0.66 5.56 -9.80
C LEU A 286 -0.23 4.45 -10.78
N PHE A 287 -0.76 3.24 -10.65
CA PHE A 287 -0.41 2.12 -11.52
C PHE A 287 -0.96 2.25 -12.95
N THR A 288 -2.09 2.94 -13.14
CA THR A 288 -2.60 3.24 -14.49
C THR A 288 -1.78 4.31 -15.21
N LEU A 289 -1.22 5.27 -14.47
CA LEU A 289 -0.40 6.34 -15.02
C LEU A 289 1.06 5.92 -15.25
N PHE A 290 1.61 5.13 -14.33
CA PHE A 290 3.04 4.81 -14.30
C PHE A 290 3.33 3.34 -14.58
N ARG A 291 2.46 2.61 -15.31
CA ARG A 291 2.50 1.14 -15.44
C ARG A 291 3.92 0.58 -15.35
N ILE A 292 4.28 0.14 -14.14
CA ILE A 292 5.60 -0.41 -13.84
C ILE A 292 5.50 -1.87 -14.26
N GLU A 293 6.09 -2.22 -15.39
CA GLU A 293 6.29 -3.64 -15.70
C GLU A 293 7.17 -4.25 -14.60
N HIS A 294 6.70 -5.35 -14.00
CA HIS A 294 7.31 -6.03 -12.87
C HIS A 294 8.09 -7.27 -13.30
#